data_AF-A0A0F9I5V7-F1
#
_entry.id   AF-A0A0F9I5V7-F1
#
_cell.length_a   1.000
_cell.length_b   1.000
_cell.length_c   1.000
_cell.angle_alpha   90.00
_cell.angle_beta   90.00
_cell.angle_gamma   90.00
#
_symmetry.space_group_name_H-M   'P 1'
#
loop_
_entity.id
_entity.type
_entity.pdbx_description
1 polymer ?
#
loop_
_entity_poly.entity_id
_entity_poly.type
_entity_poly.pdbx_seq_one_letter_code
_entity_poly.pdbx_strand_id
1 'polypeptide(L)'
;MSAPIWNIILEEGSDFDLEVTYQAADCVAKPVTGYGASFQIRNDPDDPTSLVTASVANGRVSVAGSSGIFSINVPATSVDAVKNLINSNARYNFVIWPGASTPAVDPKRLLEGSISYRKAFASTY
;
A
#
# COMPACT_ATOMS: atom_id res chain seq x y z
N MET A 1 8.04 -4.38 16.58
CA MET A 1 6.57 -4.35 16.44
C MET A 1 6.25 -5.06 15.14
N SER A 2 5.43 -6.11 15.18
CA SER A 2 4.86 -6.71 13.97
C SER A 2 3.95 -5.70 13.28
N ALA A 3 3.85 -5.75 11.96
CA ALA A 3 2.90 -4.91 11.25
C ALA A 3 1.47 -5.34 11.62
N PRO A 4 0.53 -4.41 11.84
CA PRO A 4 -0.88 -4.75 11.95
C PRO A 4 -1.37 -5.42 10.66
N ILE A 5 -2.23 -6.43 10.84
CA ILE A 5 -2.91 -7.12 9.73
C ILE A 5 -4.23 -6.39 9.45
N TRP A 6 -4.41 -5.91 8.22
CA TRP A 6 -5.66 -5.32 7.77
C TRP A 6 -6.04 -5.87 6.40
N ASN A 7 -7.18 -6.51 6.28
CA ASN A 7 -7.59 -7.11 5.01
C ASN A 7 -8.30 -6.06 4.16
N ILE A 8 -7.92 -5.96 2.88
CA ILE A 8 -8.47 -4.98 1.95
C ILE A 8 -9.25 -5.67 0.83
N ILE A 9 -10.22 -4.95 0.29
CA ILE A 9 -11.01 -5.36 -0.87
C ILE A 9 -10.73 -4.35 -1.98
N LEU A 10 -10.30 -4.84 -3.14
CA LEU A 10 -10.18 -4.05 -4.35
C LEU A 10 -11.46 -4.17 -5.17
N GLU A 11 -12.00 -3.05 -5.64
CA GLU A 11 -13.23 -3.01 -6.42
C GLU A 11 -12.95 -2.70 -7.90
N GLU A 12 -13.59 -3.46 -8.80
CA GLU A 12 -13.50 -3.25 -10.25
C GLU A 12 -13.86 -1.82 -10.64
N GLY A 13 -13.07 -1.21 -11.53
CA GLY A 13 -13.35 0.10 -12.09
C GLY A 13 -13.28 1.27 -11.11
N SER A 14 -12.78 1.06 -9.89
CA SER A 14 -12.58 2.11 -8.88
C SER A 14 -11.11 2.29 -8.55
N ASP A 15 -10.72 3.53 -8.25
CA ASP A 15 -9.44 3.80 -7.61
C ASP A 15 -9.46 3.22 -6.19
N PHE A 16 -8.30 2.71 -5.75
CA PHE A 16 -8.07 2.34 -4.37
C PHE A 16 -7.22 3.44 -3.73
N ASP A 17 -7.85 4.14 -2.78
CA ASP A 17 -7.21 5.17 -1.97
C ASP A 17 -7.09 4.71 -0.53
N LEU A 18 -5.89 4.82 0.02
CA LEU A 18 -5.66 4.53 1.42
C LEU A 18 -4.71 5.53 2.07
N GLU A 19 -5.15 6.14 3.16
CA GLU A 19 -4.31 6.99 4.00
C GLU A 19 -3.82 6.23 5.23
N VAL A 20 -2.51 6.23 5.44
CA VAL A 20 -1.85 5.60 6.58
C VAL A 20 -1.06 6.65 7.34
N THR A 21 -1.36 6.81 8.63
CA THR A 21 -0.60 7.70 9.51
C THR A 21 0.46 6.91 10.28
N TYR A 22 1.72 7.33 10.20
CA TYR A 22 2.78 6.77 11.01
C TYR A 22 2.76 7.35 12.42
N GLN A 23 2.37 6.50 13.38
CA GLN A 23 2.36 6.83 14.81
C GLN A 23 3.37 5.96 15.55
N ALA A 24 3.99 6.53 16.59
CA ALA A 24 4.84 5.77 17.50
C ALA A 24 4.00 5.22 18.68
N ALA A 25 4.66 4.56 19.63
CA ALA A 25 4.02 3.94 20.79
C ALA A 25 3.26 4.94 21.69
N ASP A 26 3.51 6.23 21.54
CA ASP A 26 2.85 7.33 22.23
C ASP A 26 1.53 7.77 21.56
N CYS A 27 1.08 7.08 20.50
CA CYS A 27 -0.08 7.46 19.68
C CYS A 27 0.05 8.85 19.03
N VAL A 28 1.26 9.40 18.95
CA VAL A 28 1.52 10.69 18.30
C VAL A 28 2.06 10.43 16.90
N ALA A 29 1.47 11.12 15.93
CA ALA A 29 1.96 11.12 14.56
C ALA A 29 3.41 11.65 14.52
N LYS A 30 4.31 10.91 13.86
CA LYS A 30 5.71 11.32 13.73
C LYS A 30 5.93 11.91 12.34
N PRO A 31 6.72 13.00 12.23
CA PRO A 31 7.06 13.54 10.93
C PRO A 31 7.85 12.50 10.12
N VAL A 32 7.48 12.36 8.86
CA VAL A 32 8.07 11.42 7.88
C VAL A 32 8.62 12.16 6.67
N THR A 33 8.97 13.43 6.84
CA THR A 33 9.59 14.24 5.78
C THR A 33 10.84 13.54 5.25
N GLY A 34 10.88 13.31 3.93
CA GLY A 34 11.99 12.65 3.26
C GLY A 34 12.00 11.12 3.39
N TYR A 35 10.93 10.49 3.90
CA TYR A 35 10.82 9.03 3.93
C TYR A 35 10.42 8.49 2.57
N GLY A 36 10.92 7.30 2.25
CA GLY A 36 10.45 6.47 1.16
C GLY A 36 9.34 5.56 1.64
N ALA A 37 8.44 5.19 0.73
CA ALA A 37 7.38 4.24 1.00
C ALA A 37 7.07 3.42 -0.25
N SER A 38 6.69 2.16 -0.05
CA SER A 38 6.16 1.29 -1.08
C SER A 38 5.06 0.38 -0.56
N PHE A 39 3.96 0.37 -1.28
CA PHE A 39 2.86 -0.58 -1.20
C PHE A 39 2.99 -1.57 -2.34
N GLN A 40 3.05 -2.87 -2.04
CA GLN A 40 3.18 -3.90 -3.06
C GLN A 40 2.15 -5.00 -2.85
N ILE A 41 1.55 -5.45 -3.95
CA ILE A 41 0.67 -6.61 -3.99
C ILE A 41 1.43 -7.75 -4.66
N ARG A 42 1.43 -8.92 -4.02
CA ARG A 42 2.04 -10.14 -4.55
C ARG A 42 1.12 -11.33 -4.31
N ASN A 43 1.24 -12.34 -5.16
CA ASN A 43 0.57 -13.63 -4.98
C ASN A 43 1.19 -14.46 -3.84
N ASP A 44 2.48 -14.25 -3.60
CA ASP A 44 3.23 -14.82 -2.50
C ASP A 44 4.12 -13.72 -1.90
N PRO A 45 4.21 -13.58 -0.57
CA PRO A 45 5.07 -12.57 0.06
C PRO A 45 6.55 -12.64 -0.39
N ASP A 46 7.02 -13.82 -0.77
CA ASP A 46 8.40 -14.08 -1.19
C ASP A 46 8.58 -14.01 -2.72
N ASP A 47 7.51 -13.77 -3.50
CA ASP A 47 7.59 -13.62 -4.95
C ASP A 47 8.39 -12.35 -5.32
N PRO A 48 9.45 -12.46 -6.14
CA PRO A 48 10.18 -11.28 -6.63
C PRO A 48 9.29 -10.37 -7.50
N THR A 49 8.19 -10.89 -8.07
CA THR A 49 7.31 -10.17 -8.99
C THR A 49 6.14 -9.56 -8.24
N SER A 50 6.06 -8.22 -8.22
CA SER A 50 4.87 -7.52 -7.73
C SER A 50 3.80 -7.42 -8.81
N LEU A 51 2.55 -7.73 -8.48
CA LEU A 51 1.39 -7.47 -9.34
C LEU A 51 1.07 -5.97 -9.41
N VAL A 52 1.18 -5.30 -8.26
CA VAL A 52 1.09 -3.83 -8.16
C VAL A 52 2.23 -3.36 -7.31
N THR A 53 2.86 -2.28 -7.75
CA THR A 53 3.73 -1.47 -6.91
C THR A 53 3.21 -0.05 -6.94
N ALA A 54 2.83 0.47 -5.77
CA ALA A 54 2.67 1.89 -5.53
C ALA A 54 3.82 2.35 -4.62
N SER A 55 4.44 3.47 -4.94
CA SER A 55 5.60 3.97 -4.20
C SER A 55 5.73 5.48 -4.36
N VAL A 56 6.55 6.09 -3.52
CA VAL A 56 6.92 7.50 -3.68
C VAL A 56 7.65 7.69 -5.01
N ALA A 57 8.52 6.74 -5.39
CA ALA A 57 9.33 6.82 -6.60
C ALA A 57 8.50 6.79 -7.91
N ASN A 58 7.37 6.07 -7.93
CA ASN A 58 6.46 6.02 -9.08
C ASN A 58 5.24 6.94 -8.93
N GLY A 59 5.26 7.86 -7.96
CA GLY A 59 4.23 8.89 -7.77
C GLY A 59 2.88 8.38 -7.26
N ARG A 60 2.77 7.09 -6.92
CA ARG A 60 1.51 6.47 -6.43
C ARG A 60 1.38 6.46 -4.91
N VAL A 61 2.40 6.93 -4.20
CA VAL A 61 2.34 7.23 -2.77
C VAL A 61 2.78 8.68 -2.57
N SER A 62 1.91 9.50 -2.00
CA SER A 62 2.23 10.86 -1.57
C SER A 62 2.53 10.90 -0.08
N VAL A 63 3.41 11.81 0.34
CA VAL A 63 3.89 11.91 1.72
C VAL A 63 3.60 13.30 2.26
N ALA A 64 2.66 13.42 3.18
CA ALA A 64 2.45 14.64 3.96
C ALA A 64 3.41 14.63 5.17
N GLY A 65 4.68 14.95 4.89
CA GLY A 65 5.81 14.73 5.79
C GLY A 65 5.65 15.32 7.20
N SER A 66 5.09 16.51 7.34
CA SER A 66 4.87 17.15 8.66
C SER A 66 3.77 16.48 9.49
N SER A 67 2.79 15.88 8.83
CA SER A 67 1.62 15.24 9.47
C SER A 67 1.82 13.74 9.71
N GLY A 68 2.88 13.15 9.16
CA GLY A 68 3.12 11.71 9.30
C GLY A 68 2.25 10.84 8.40
N ILE A 69 1.59 11.42 7.38
CA ILE A 69 0.58 10.72 6.56
C ILE A 69 1.20 10.28 5.24
N PHE A 70 0.90 9.04 4.85
CA PHE A 70 1.14 8.47 3.53
C PHE A 70 -0.20 8.22 2.85
N SER A 71 -0.43 8.81 1.68
CA SER A 71 -1.63 8.54 0.89
C SER A 71 -1.24 7.67 -0.31
N ILE A 72 -1.80 6.47 -0.35
CA ILE A 72 -1.58 5.45 -1.39
C ILE A 72 -2.72 5.58 -2.38
N ASN A 73 -2.41 5.77 -3.66
CA ASN A 73 -3.38 5.76 -4.75
C ASN A 73 -3.00 4.66 -5.75
N VAL A 74 -3.86 3.67 -5.90
CA VAL A 74 -3.76 2.67 -6.97
C VAL A 74 -4.91 2.93 -7.95
N PRO A 75 -4.62 3.37 -9.18
CA PRO A 75 -5.67 3.74 -10.12
C PRO A 75 -6.46 2.52 -10.58
N ALA A 76 -7.72 2.74 -10.96
CA ALA A 76 -8.66 1.71 -11.43
C ALA A 76 -8.06 0.81 -12.52
N THR A 77 -7.29 1.38 -13.45
CA THR A 77 -6.60 0.62 -14.51
C THR A 77 -5.64 -0.43 -13.98
N SER A 78 -4.97 -0.14 -12.85
CA SER A 78 -4.08 -1.09 -12.18
C SER A 78 -4.85 -2.08 -11.33
N VAL A 79 -5.95 -1.66 -10.69
CA VAL A 79 -6.85 -2.55 -9.95
C VAL A 79 -7.46 -3.61 -10.88
N ASP A 80 -7.94 -3.19 -12.05
CA ASP A 80 -8.54 -4.07 -13.05
C ASP A 80 -7.52 -5.03 -13.67
N ALA A 81 -6.27 -4.60 -13.85
CA ALA A 81 -5.19 -5.46 -14.33
C ALA A 81 -4.89 -6.61 -13.36
N VAL A 82 -5.01 -6.38 -12.05
CA VAL A 82 -4.74 -7.38 -11.01
C VAL A 82 -5.83 -8.43 -10.91
N LYS A 83 -7.07 -8.12 -11.30
CA LYS A 83 -8.23 -9.01 -11.23
C LYS A 83 -7.94 -10.44 -11.71
N ASN A 84 -7.24 -10.56 -12.84
CA ASN A 84 -6.96 -11.84 -13.48
C ASN A 84 -5.62 -12.47 -13.03
N LEU A 85 -4.84 -11.75 -12.23
CA LEU A 85 -3.51 -12.15 -11.79
C LEU A 85 -3.49 -12.57 -10.32
N ILE A 86 -4.42 -12.07 -9.51
CA ILE A 86 -4.51 -12.34 -8.08
C ILE A 86 -5.02 -13.76 -7.78
N ASN A 87 -4.35 -14.48 -6.88
CA ASN A 87 -4.79 -15.78 -6.36
C ASN A 87 -5.27 -15.69 -4.90
N SER A 88 -5.75 -16.80 -4.33
CA SER A 88 -6.25 -16.86 -2.94
C SER A 88 -5.20 -16.56 -1.87
N ASN A 89 -3.91 -16.66 -2.23
CA ASN A 89 -2.79 -16.45 -1.32
C ASN A 89 -2.26 -15.02 -1.38
N ALA A 90 -2.81 -14.18 -2.25
CA ALA A 90 -2.30 -12.84 -2.43
C ALA A 90 -2.31 -12.03 -1.14
N ARG A 91 -1.19 -11.34 -0.92
CA ARG A 91 -0.95 -10.47 0.21
C ARG A 91 -0.44 -9.13 -0.29
N TYR A 92 -0.72 -8.09 0.47
CA TYR A 92 -0.01 -6.83 0.34
C TYR A 92 0.91 -6.59 1.52
N ASN A 93 1.90 -5.77 1.28
CA ASN A 93 2.68 -5.12 2.32
C ASN A 93 2.79 -3.62 2.03
N PHE A 94 2.85 -2.83 3.09
CA PHE A 94 3.22 -1.43 3.04
C PHE A 94 4.46 -1.22 3.91
N VAL A 95 5.52 -0.75 3.29
CA VAL A 95 6.85 -0.61 3.89
C VAL A 95 7.31 0.83 3.75
N ILE A 96 7.87 1.37 4.82
CA ILE A 96 8.52 2.69 4.84
C ILE A 96 10.00 2.55 5.19
N TRP A 97 10.81 3.54 4.82
CA TRP A 97 12.20 3.59 5.23
C TRP A 97 12.68 5.06 5.31
N PRO A 98 13.68 5.34 6.16
CA PRO A 98 14.28 6.67 6.23
C PRO A 98 15.06 6.96 4.94
N GLY A 99 14.60 7.97 4.17
CA GLY A 99 15.20 8.39 2.90
C GLY A 99 14.29 8.15 1.69
N ALA A 100 14.18 9.14 0.80
CA ALA A 100 13.26 9.10 -0.35
C ALA A 100 13.70 8.14 -1.47
N SER A 101 14.98 7.78 -1.50
CA SER A 101 15.54 6.81 -2.46
C SER A 101 15.37 5.39 -1.93
N THR A 102 15.37 4.39 -2.81
CA THR A 102 15.20 2.93 -2.57
C THR A 102 15.62 2.43 -1.19
N PRO A 103 14.95 1.39 -0.64
CA PRO A 103 15.16 0.94 0.74
C PRO A 103 16.64 0.56 0.99
N ALA A 104 17.41 1.52 1.48
CA ALA A 104 18.85 1.39 1.68
C ALA A 104 19.18 1.02 3.13
N VAL A 105 18.33 1.39 4.08
CA VAL A 105 18.53 1.15 5.51
C VAL A 105 17.17 0.91 6.20
N ASP A 106 17.08 -0.14 7.01
CA ASP A 106 15.99 -0.44 7.95
C ASP A 106 14.54 -0.25 7.43
N PRO A 107 14.11 -1.02 6.41
CA PRO A 107 12.72 -1.00 5.98
C PRO A 107 11.78 -1.48 7.11
N LYS A 108 10.78 -0.66 7.43
CA LYS A 108 9.76 -0.96 8.43
C LYS A 108 8.43 -1.23 7.76
N ARG A 109 7.89 -2.43 7.97
CA ARG A 109 6.53 -2.80 7.54
C ARG A 109 5.51 -2.13 8.46
N LEU A 110 4.66 -1.27 7.90
CA LEU A 110 3.61 -0.58 8.63
C LEU A 110 2.25 -1.27 8.53
N LEU A 111 2.00 -1.98 7.43
CA LEU A 111 0.73 -2.63 7.18
C LEU A 111 0.96 -3.87 6.33
N GLU A 112 0.18 -4.91 6.59
CA GLU A 112 0.11 -6.08 5.74
C GLU A 112 -1.28 -6.69 5.81
N GLY A 113 -1.62 -7.56 4.86
CA GLY A 113 -2.89 -8.28 4.94
C GLY A 113 -3.22 -9.05 3.68
N SER A 114 -4.34 -9.77 3.74
CA SER A 114 -4.89 -10.40 2.55
C SER A 114 -5.61 -9.37 1.68
N ILE A 115 -5.66 -9.70 0.39
CA ILE A 115 -6.41 -8.93 -0.59
C ILE A 115 -7.47 -9.84 -1.16
N SER A 116 -8.68 -9.31 -1.27
CA SER A 116 -9.72 -9.90 -2.10
C SER A 116 -10.15 -8.92 -3.18
N TYR A 117 -10.67 -9.46 -4.27
CA TYR A 117 -11.22 -8.69 -5.37
C TYR A 117 -12.73 -8.83 -5.37
N ARG A 118 -13.43 -7.73 -5.63
CA ARG A 118 -14.88 -7.71 -5.79
C ARG A 118 -15.27 -6.95 -7.05
N LYS A 119 -16.31 -7.43 -7.72
CA LYS A 119 -16.97 -6.67 -8.79
C LYS A 119 -17.45 -5.34 -8.21
N ALA A 120 -17.37 -4.28 -9.01
CA ALA A 120 -17.88 -2.95 -8.67
C ALA A 120 -19.26 -3.08 -8.03
N PHE A 121 -19.49 -2.35 -6.93
CA PHE A 121 -20.84 -2.12 -6.43
C PHE A 121 -21.55 -1.24 -7.46
N ALA A 122 -22.16 -1.86 -8.48
CA ALA A 122 -22.80 -1.15 -9.57
C ALA A 122 -23.84 -0.16 -9.01
N SER A 123 -23.57 1.15 -9.16
CA SER A 123 -24.60 2.18 -9.13
C SER A 123 -25.38 2.10 -10.44
N THR A 124 -26.25 1.10 -10.56
CA THR A 124 -27.34 1.12 -11.54
C THR A 124 -28.44 2.01 -10.98
N TYR A 125 -28.54 3.24 -11.49
CA TYR A 125 -29.78 4.01 -11.52
C TYR A 125 -30.29 4.02 -12.96
#